data_AF-A0A7C9G7Q2-F1
#
_entry.id   AF-A0A7C9G7Q2-F1
#
_cell.length_a   1.000
_cell.length_b   1.000
_cell.length_c   1.000
_cell.angle_alpha   90.00
_cell.angle_beta   90.00
_cell.angle_gamma   90.00
#
_symmetry.space_group_name_H-M   'P 1'
#
loop_
_entity.id
_entity.type
_entity.pdbx_description
1 polymer ?
#
loop_
_entity_poly.entity_id
_entity_poly.type
_entity_poly.pdbx_seq_one_letter_code
_entity_poly.pdbx_strand_id
1 'polypeptide(L)'
;MVACGTETKVFKKQTVELFPPVSGKLTENGKPLAGVKLKRSYEFIDITDGEIHDYTTTDSGGRFSFPELTMQSRHADNPFRTNVIWQGIRIDTPEQTEDDEIYLWDANSRGVKHNAYFTEMLSALNCDLSTEEGSIYVINSNYPSGVVIYPIVSICRWPIRAEIEKKKAADVEEFGELQNLNKYGDINGLI
;
A
#
# COMPACT_ATOMS: atom_id res chain seq x y z
N MET A 1 -12.13 44.02 -29.87
CA MET A 1 -10.94 43.24 -29.48
C MET A 1 -11.01 42.98 -27.99
N VAL A 2 -11.32 41.75 -27.58
CA VAL A 2 -11.05 41.26 -26.23
C VAL A 2 -10.54 39.85 -26.42
N ALA A 3 -9.22 39.67 -26.34
CA ALA A 3 -8.60 38.36 -26.27
C ALA A 3 -8.71 37.90 -24.82
N CYS A 4 -9.57 36.91 -24.59
CA CYS A 4 -9.63 36.20 -23.32
C CYS A 4 -8.39 35.32 -23.24
N GLY A 5 -7.33 35.79 -22.57
CA GLY A 5 -6.15 35.00 -22.29
C GLY A 5 -6.50 33.93 -21.27
N THR A 6 -6.58 32.67 -21.70
CA THR A 6 -6.58 31.53 -20.79
C THR A 6 -5.17 31.38 -20.21
N GLU A 7 -4.96 31.92 -19.00
CA GLU A 7 -3.76 31.61 -18.23
C GLU A 7 -3.77 30.11 -17.89
N THR A 8 -3.01 29.32 -18.65
CA THR A 8 -2.70 27.94 -18.29
C THR A 8 -1.81 27.97 -17.05
N LYS A 9 -2.42 27.83 -15.87
CA LYS A 9 -1.70 27.65 -14.61
C LYS A 9 -0.80 26.41 -14.75
N VAL A 10 0.50 26.63 -14.89
CA VAL A 10 1.49 25.55 -14.98
C VAL A 10 1.71 25.02 -13.56
N PHE A 11 1.17 23.84 -13.28
CA PHE A 11 1.41 23.14 -12.02
C PHE A 11 2.89 22.78 -11.85
N LYS A 12 3.43 22.95 -10.63
CA LYS A 12 4.84 22.66 -10.36
C LYS A 12 5.02 21.14 -10.26
N LYS A 13 6.19 20.66 -10.68
CA LYS A 13 6.57 19.27 -10.39
C LYS A 13 6.77 19.13 -8.88
N GLN A 14 6.19 18.10 -8.30
CA GLN A 14 6.49 17.68 -6.93
C GLN A 14 6.92 16.22 -6.91
N THR A 15 7.72 15.86 -5.92
CA THR A 15 8.06 14.47 -5.62
C THR A 15 6.84 13.80 -5.02
N VAL A 16 6.39 12.74 -5.69
CA VAL A 16 5.38 11.80 -5.20
C VAL A 16 6.11 10.60 -4.64
N GLU A 17 5.86 10.31 -3.37
CA GLU A 17 6.28 9.10 -2.69
C GLU A 17 5.32 7.98 -3.11
N LEU A 18 5.71 7.18 -4.10
CA LEU A 18 4.85 6.13 -4.63
C LEU A 18 4.71 5.01 -3.59
N PHE A 19 5.84 4.46 -3.14
CA PHE A 19 5.85 3.40 -2.13
C PHE A 19 7.05 3.47 -1.22
N PRO A 20 6.87 3.16 0.07
CA PRO A 20 7.96 3.07 1.01
C PRO A 20 8.86 1.87 0.64
N PRO A 21 10.06 1.78 1.23
CA PRO A 21 10.84 0.55 1.20
C PRO A 21 9.99 -0.64 1.65
N VAL A 22 10.13 -1.74 0.95
CA VAL A 22 9.44 -3.00 1.27
C VAL A 22 10.46 -3.98 1.79
N SER A 23 10.16 -4.66 2.88
CA SER A 23 10.94 -5.80 3.36
C SER A 23 10.03 -6.89 3.89
N GLY A 24 10.43 -8.13 3.64
CA GLY A 24 9.62 -9.27 4.03
C GLY A 24 10.36 -10.58 4.02
N LYS A 25 9.60 -11.63 4.34
CA LYS A 25 10.02 -13.02 4.32
C LYS A 25 8.92 -13.86 3.70
N LEU A 26 9.32 -14.70 2.75
CA LEU A 26 8.46 -15.68 2.10
C LEU A 26 8.79 -17.08 2.63
N THR A 27 7.76 -17.78 3.07
CA THR A 27 7.83 -19.16 3.54
C THR A 27 6.76 -20.04 2.90
N GLU A 28 6.91 -21.35 3.04
CA GLU A 28 5.86 -22.33 2.79
C GLU A 28 5.85 -23.30 3.97
N ASN A 29 4.72 -23.38 4.68
CA ASN A 29 4.57 -24.17 5.91
C ASN A 29 5.69 -23.84 6.92
N GLY A 30 6.01 -22.56 7.08
CA GLY A 30 7.04 -22.00 7.95
C GLY A 30 8.48 -22.14 7.45
N LYS A 31 8.72 -22.84 6.34
CA LYS A 31 10.06 -23.05 5.79
C LYS A 31 10.44 -21.92 4.82
N PRO A 32 11.63 -21.31 4.93
CA PRO A 32 12.05 -20.27 4.00
C PRO A 32 12.12 -20.74 2.55
N LEU A 33 11.60 -19.91 1.63
CA LEU A 33 11.69 -20.15 0.19
C LEU A 33 12.77 -19.27 -0.44
N ALA A 34 13.87 -19.88 -0.87
CA ALA A 34 15.01 -19.19 -1.48
C ALA A 34 14.92 -19.17 -3.01
N GLY A 35 15.47 -18.13 -3.65
CA GLY A 35 15.55 -18.03 -5.10
C GLY A 35 14.22 -17.75 -5.80
N VAL A 36 13.18 -17.38 -5.05
CA VAL A 36 11.86 -17.03 -5.60
C VAL A 36 11.92 -15.62 -6.17
N LYS A 37 11.61 -15.48 -7.46
CA LYS A 37 11.50 -14.18 -8.11
C LYS A 37 10.16 -13.55 -7.74
N LEU A 38 10.21 -12.33 -7.23
CA LEU A 38 9.03 -11.54 -6.90
C LEU A 38 8.91 -10.38 -7.86
N LYS A 39 7.68 -10.05 -8.22
CA LYS A 39 7.32 -8.87 -9.01
C LYS A 39 6.52 -7.93 -8.12
N ARG A 40 6.91 -6.66 -8.11
CA ARG A 40 6.08 -5.58 -7.57
C ARG A 40 5.58 -4.77 -8.77
N SER A 41 4.27 -4.77 -8.94
CA SER A 41 3.54 -3.95 -9.90
C SER A 41 3.03 -2.69 -9.21
N TYR A 42 2.98 -1.59 -9.95
CA TYR A 42 2.29 -0.39 -9.50
C TYR A 42 1.75 0.45 -10.63
N GLU A 43 0.73 1.24 -10.29
CA GLU A 43 0.14 2.24 -11.17
C GLU A 43 -0.16 3.51 -10.37
N PHE A 44 0.25 4.66 -10.88
CA PHE A 44 -0.32 5.92 -10.42
C PHE A 44 -1.53 6.20 -11.30
N ILE A 45 -2.70 5.81 -10.77
CA ILE A 45 -3.98 5.81 -11.49
C ILE A 45 -4.23 7.17 -12.15
N ASP A 46 -4.64 7.13 -13.42
CA ASP A 46 -4.84 8.27 -14.33
C ASP A 46 -3.57 9.07 -14.70
N ILE A 47 -2.38 8.68 -14.21
CA ILE A 47 -1.11 9.38 -14.43
C ILE A 47 -0.11 8.56 -15.23
N THR A 48 0.07 7.28 -14.88
CA THR A 48 0.96 6.36 -15.61
C THR A 48 0.21 5.73 -16.79
N ASP A 49 0.95 5.42 -17.86
CA ASP A 49 0.41 4.71 -19.03
C ASP A 49 0.51 3.19 -18.77
N GLY A 50 -0.37 2.70 -17.90
CA GLY A 50 -0.42 1.32 -17.44
C GLY A 50 0.48 0.98 -16.26
N GLU A 51 0.54 -0.32 -15.95
CA GLU A 51 1.33 -0.86 -14.85
C GLU A 51 2.83 -0.82 -15.13
N ILE A 52 3.59 -0.49 -14.09
CA ILE A 52 5.05 -0.51 -14.09
C ILE A 52 5.49 -1.61 -13.12
N HIS A 53 6.58 -2.30 -13.44
CA HIS A 53 7.06 -3.42 -12.65
C HIS A 53 8.52 -3.26 -12.25
N ASP A 54 8.84 -3.66 -11.02
CA ASP A 54 10.19 -3.99 -10.60
C ASP A 54 10.25 -5.36 -9.92
N TYR A 55 11.46 -5.88 -9.73
CA TYR A 55 11.67 -7.27 -9.35
C TYR A 55 12.73 -7.39 -8.26
N THR A 56 12.57 -8.42 -7.44
CA THR A 56 13.58 -8.86 -6.48
C THR A 56 13.61 -10.38 -6.41
N THR A 57 14.51 -10.95 -5.63
CA THR A 57 14.61 -12.40 -5.44
C THR A 57 14.87 -12.71 -3.98
N THR A 58 14.21 -13.73 -3.45
CA THR A 58 14.39 -14.13 -2.05
C THR A 58 15.79 -14.73 -1.81
N ASP A 59 16.39 -14.36 -0.68
CA ASP A 59 17.66 -14.92 -0.22
C ASP A 59 17.52 -16.33 0.37
N SER A 60 18.63 -16.91 0.85
CA SER A 60 18.63 -18.24 1.49
C SER A 60 17.76 -18.34 2.74
N GLY A 61 17.46 -17.20 3.38
CA GLY A 61 16.55 -17.08 4.52
C GLY A 61 15.11 -16.77 4.11
N GLY A 62 14.79 -16.81 2.82
CA GLY A 62 13.49 -16.46 2.26
C GLY A 62 13.19 -14.96 2.32
N ARG A 63 14.16 -14.11 2.63
CA ARG A 63 13.96 -12.67 2.80
C ARG A 63 14.03 -11.96 1.47
N PHE A 64 13.24 -10.91 1.31
CA PHE A 64 13.26 -10.05 0.14
C PHE A 64 13.13 -8.59 0.53
N SER A 65 13.55 -7.70 -0.36
CA SER A 65 13.30 -6.28 -0.23
C SER A 65 13.13 -5.62 -1.58
N PHE A 66 12.38 -4.52 -1.58
CA PHE A 66 12.31 -3.57 -2.68
C PHE A 66 12.67 -2.17 -2.16
N PRO A 67 13.38 -1.35 -2.97
CA PRO A 67 13.68 0.02 -2.58
C PRO A 67 12.41 0.88 -2.53
N GLU A 68 12.54 2.04 -1.87
CA GLU A 68 11.58 3.13 -2.01
C GLU A 68 11.42 3.51 -3.49
N LEU A 69 10.20 3.84 -3.89
CA LEU A 69 9.90 4.41 -5.20
C LEU A 69 9.33 5.81 -5.06
N THR A 70 9.91 6.74 -5.81
CA THR A 70 9.43 8.11 -5.94
C THR A 70 9.35 8.51 -7.41
N MET A 71 8.47 9.47 -7.72
CA MET A 71 8.33 10.00 -9.07
C MET A 71 8.09 11.51 -9.05
N GLN A 72 8.59 12.22 -10.07
CA GLN A 72 8.26 13.62 -10.28
C GLN A 72 6.97 13.76 -11.08
N SER A 73 5.92 14.33 -10.50
CA SER A 73 4.64 14.55 -11.18
C SER A 73 4.19 16.01 -11.09
N ARG A 74 3.69 16.56 -12.21
CA ARG A 74 2.96 17.84 -12.24
C ARG A 74 1.48 17.66 -11.87
N HIS A 75 0.95 16.45 -12.06
CA HIS A 75 -0.46 16.15 -11.81
C HIS A 75 -0.79 16.05 -10.32
N ALA A 76 0.21 15.68 -9.52
CA ALA A 76 0.10 15.57 -8.08
C ALA A 76 -0.24 16.91 -7.38
N ASP A 77 0.03 18.06 -8.02
CA ASP A 77 -0.22 19.41 -7.50
C ASP A 77 -1.63 19.93 -7.85
N ASN A 78 -2.51 19.07 -8.36
CA ASN A 78 -3.88 19.44 -8.70
C ASN A 78 -4.83 19.24 -7.50
N PRO A 79 -5.39 20.31 -6.90
CA PRO A 79 -6.27 20.19 -5.73
C PRO A 79 -7.66 19.59 -6.04
N PHE A 80 -8.01 19.41 -7.31
CA PHE A 80 -9.29 18.84 -7.74
C PHE A 80 -9.22 17.33 -8.03
N ARG A 81 -8.09 16.69 -7.74
CA ARG A 81 -7.90 15.25 -7.97
C ARG A 81 -7.42 14.55 -6.71
N THR A 82 -7.91 13.34 -6.53
CA THR A 82 -7.38 12.41 -5.53
C THR A 82 -6.23 11.65 -6.19
N ASN A 83 -5.04 11.77 -5.63
CA ASN A 83 -3.92 10.93 -6.04
C ASN A 83 -4.13 9.53 -5.45
N VAL A 84 -4.29 8.53 -6.31
CA VAL A 84 -4.44 7.12 -5.91
C VAL A 84 -3.32 6.34 -6.58
N ILE A 85 -2.64 5.52 -5.79
CA ILE A 85 -1.49 4.75 -6.25
C ILE A 85 -1.76 3.30 -5.87
N TRP A 86 -1.89 2.43 -6.88
CA TRP A 86 -2.09 1.00 -6.72
C TRP A 86 -0.74 0.27 -6.61
N GLN A 87 -0.64 -0.72 -5.72
CA GLN A 87 0.50 -1.63 -5.60
C GLN A 87 0.04 -3.07 -5.53
N GLY A 88 0.66 -3.93 -6.33
CA GLY A 88 0.61 -5.38 -6.19
C GLY A 88 2.01 -5.96 -5.96
N ILE A 89 2.16 -6.92 -5.06
CA ILE A 89 3.38 -7.73 -4.90
C ILE A 89 2.99 -9.20 -4.98
N ARG A 90 3.65 -9.94 -5.88
CA ARG A 90 3.34 -11.34 -6.18
C ARG A 90 4.58 -12.13 -6.59
N ILE A 91 4.45 -13.44 -6.61
CA ILE A 91 5.47 -14.30 -7.22
C ILE A 91 5.43 -14.11 -8.74
N ASP A 92 6.59 -13.94 -9.36
CA ASP A 92 6.71 -13.84 -10.81
C ASP A 92 6.77 -15.24 -11.41
N THR A 93 5.61 -15.87 -11.61
CA THR A 93 5.51 -17.13 -12.33
C THR A 93 4.99 -16.91 -13.76
N PRO A 94 5.59 -17.54 -14.78
CA PRO A 94 5.16 -17.40 -16.17
C PRO A 94 3.83 -18.09 -16.48
N GLU A 95 3.32 -18.91 -15.56
CA GLU A 95 2.13 -19.77 -15.76
C GLU A 95 0.87 -19.25 -15.06
N GLN A 96 0.97 -18.23 -14.18
CA GLN A 96 -0.21 -17.65 -13.54
C GLN A 96 -0.98 -16.79 -14.55
N THR A 97 -2.27 -17.08 -14.67
CA THR A 97 -3.25 -16.17 -15.28
C THR A 97 -3.67 -15.13 -14.24
N GLU A 98 -4.28 -14.00 -14.64
CA GLU A 98 -4.78 -12.97 -13.70
C GLU A 98 -5.68 -13.56 -12.58
N ASP A 99 -6.39 -14.65 -12.88
CA ASP A 99 -7.30 -15.33 -11.95
C ASP A 99 -6.58 -16.27 -10.96
N ASP A 100 -5.30 -16.57 -11.17
CA ASP A 100 -4.47 -17.46 -10.32
C ASP A 100 -3.41 -16.69 -9.51
N GLU A 101 -3.43 -15.35 -9.53
CA GLU A 101 -2.43 -14.52 -8.88
C GLU A 101 -2.67 -14.44 -7.35
N ILE A 102 -1.77 -15.04 -6.58
CA ILE A 102 -1.76 -14.91 -5.11
C ILE A 102 -1.00 -13.63 -4.74
N TYR A 103 -1.67 -12.71 -4.05
CA TYR A 103 -1.06 -11.46 -3.60
C TYR A 103 -0.35 -11.64 -2.25
N LEU A 104 0.94 -11.36 -2.26
CA LEU A 104 1.67 -11.04 -1.02
C LEU A 104 1.15 -9.68 -0.50
N TRP A 105 0.83 -8.75 -1.39
CA TRP A 105 0.23 -7.47 -1.04
C TRP A 105 -0.52 -6.92 -2.25
N ASP A 106 -1.74 -6.46 -2.05
CA ASP A 106 -2.50 -5.65 -3.01
C ASP A 106 -3.27 -4.56 -2.26
N ALA A 107 -2.98 -3.29 -2.58
CA ALA A 107 -3.66 -2.16 -1.96
C ALA A 107 -3.56 -0.87 -2.78
N ASN A 108 -4.56 0.00 -2.57
CA ASN A 108 -4.55 1.38 -3.04
C ASN A 108 -4.12 2.33 -1.92
N SER A 109 -3.03 3.08 -2.12
CA SER A 109 -2.66 4.21 -1.28
C SER A 109 -3.31 5.50 -1.78
N ARG A 110 -3.42 6.52 -0.92
CA ARG A 110 -3.98 7.83 -1.26
C ARG A 110 -3.04 8.95 -0.87
N GLY A 111 -2.88 9.91 -1.76
CA GLY A 111 -2.04 11.10 -1.57
C GLY A 111 -0.71 10.99 -2.31
N VAL A 112 0.22 11.84 -1.90
CA VAL A 112 1.55 11.99 -2.54
C VAL A 112 2.71 11.71 -1.58
N LYS A 113 2.36 11.32 -0.35
CA LYS A 113 3.24 11.00 0.77
C LYS A 113 2.95 9.59 1.21
N HIS A 114 3.96 8.90 1.72
CA HIS A 114 3.77 7.56 2.25
C HIS A 114 2.71 7.57 3.34
N ASN A 115 1.77 6.63 3.22
CA ASN A 115 0.85 6.34 4.30
C ASN A 115 1.65 5.63 5.41
N ALA A 116 1.57 6.13 6.65
CA ALA A 116 2.30 5.56 7.78
C ALA A 116 1.93 4.10 8.05
N TYR A 117 0.65 3.74 7.87
CA TYR A 117 0.18 2.36 8.00
C TYR A 117 0.84 1.44 6.97
N PHE A 118 0.95 1.91 5.72
CA PHE A 118 1.58 1.14 4.65
C PHE A 118 3.09 1.06 4.86
N THR A 119 3.73 2.13 5.32
CA THR A 119 5.17 2.14 5.67
C THR A 119 5.49 1.06 6.70
N GLU A 120 4.70 1.00 7.76
CA GLU A 120 4.85 0.01 8.80
C GLU A 120 4.61 -1.41 8.27
N MET A 121 3.47 -1.65 7.60
CA MET A 121 3.11 -2.99 7.14
C MET A 121 4.07 -3.52 6.07
N LEU A 122 4.42 -2.69 5.08
CA LEU A 122 5.35 -3.05 4.01
C LEU A 122 6.79 -3.26 4.50
N SER A 123 7.17 -2.68 5.64
CA SER A 123 8.48 -2.96 6.27
C SER A 123 8.57 -4.36 6.89
N ALA A 124 7.44 -5.07 7.04
CA ALA A 124 7.38 -6.35 7.73
C ALA A 124 6.40 -7.34 7.08
N LEU A 125 6.49 -7.54 5.76
CA LEU A 125 5.70 -8.55 5.05
C LEU A 125 6.11 -9.96 5.46
N ASN A 126 5.34 -10.61 6.33
CA ASN A 126 5.55 -12.00 6.72
C ASN A 126 4.53 -12.89 6.02
N CYS A 127 4.97 -13.56 4.96
CA CYS A 127 4.10 -14.23 4.00
C CYS A 127 4.39 -15.72 4.00
N ASP A 128 3.35 -16.54 4.18
CA ASP A 128 3.45 -17.99 4.04
C ASP A 128 2.49 -18.47 2.95
N LEU A 129 2.99 -19.19 1.95
CA LEU A 129 2.19 -19.71 0.83
C LEU A 129 1.11 -20.71 1.26
N SER A 130 1.21 -21.30 2.44
CA SER A 130 0.14 -22.14 3.00
C SER A 130 -0.99 -21.33 3.64
N THR A 131 -0.87 -19.99 3.70
CA THR A 131 -1.89 -19.10 4.26
C THR A 131 -2.88 -18.74 3.17
N GLU A 132 -4.17 -18.92 3.46
CA GLU A 132 -5.26 -18.48 2.59
C GLU A 132 -5.21 -16.96 2.40
N GLU A 133 -5.39 -16.49 1.17
CA GLU A 133 -5.50 -15.06 0.89
C GLU A 133 -6.72 -14.46 1.60
N GLY A 134 -6.58 -13.25 2.15
CA GLY A 134 -7.68 -12.59 2.83
C GLY A 134 -7.60 -11.07 2.76
N SER A 135 -8.74 -10.43 3.03
CA SER A 135 -8.82 -8.98 3.12
C SER A 135 -8.54 -8.49 4.54
N ILE A 136 -7.63 -7.52 4.64
CA ILE A 136 -7.33 -6.76 5.85
C ILE A 136 -7.81 -5.34 5.63
N TYR A 137 -8.54 -4.79 6.59
CA TYR A 137 -9.05 -3.43 6.52
C TYR A 137 -8.30 -2.55 7.52
N VAL A 138 -7.66 -1.49 7.01
CA VAL A 138 -7.01 -0.48 7.84
C VAL A 138 -7.87 0.76 7.89
N ILE A 139 -8.24 1.19 9.10
CA ILE A 139 -9.06 2.37 9.35
C ILE A 139 -8.14 3.56 9.66
N ASN A 140 -8.13 4.52 8.74
CA ASN A 140 -7.36 5.76 8.87
C ASN A 140 -8.29 6.98 9.00
N SER A 141 -8.25 7.62 10.16
CA SER A 141 -9.03 8.83 10.45
C SER A 141 -8.26 10.13 10.27
N ASN A 142 -7.05 10.10 9.73
CA ASN A 142 -6.22 11.29 9.56
C ASN A 142 -6.61 12.09 8.30
N TYR A 143 -7.92 12.23 8.05
CA TYR A 143 -8.47 12.98 6.93
C TYR A 143 -9.54 13.97 7.41
N PRO A 144 -9.51 15.23 6.93
CA PRO A 144 -10.54 16.21 7.27
C PRO A 144 -11.96 15.80 6.86
N SER A 145 -12.08 14.96 5.84
CA SER A 145 -13.35 14.43 5.33
C SER A 145 -13.89 13.24 6.13
N GLY A 146 -13.24 12.86 7.24
CA GLY A 146 -13.61 11.72 8.06
C GLY A 146 -12.65 10.55 7.89
N VAL A 147 -13.21 9.36 7.66
CA VAL A 147 -12.49 8.09 7.79
C VAL A 147 -12.26 7.48 6.42
N VAL A 148 -11.04 7.05 6.16
CA VAL A 148 -10.68 6.28 4.97
C VAL A 148 -10.36 4.86 5.40
N ILE A 149 -10.99 3.90 4.75
CA ILE A 149 -10.70 2.47 4.92
C ILE A 149 -9.83 2.05 3.75
N TYR A 150 -8.68 1.46 4.04
CA TYR A 150 -7.84 0.81 3.04
C TYR A 150 -8.09 -0.70 3.07
N PRO A 151 -8.75 -1.26 2.05
CA PRO A 151 -8.74 -2.69 1.83
C PRO A 151 -7.34 -3.11 1.34
N ILE A 152 -6.82 -4.16 1.95
CA ILE A 152 -5.54 -4.79 1.58
C ILE A 152 -5.84 -6.27 1.35
N VAL A 153 -5.56 -6.78 0.16
CA VAL A 153 -5.61 -8.23 -0.12
C VAL A 153 -4.21 -8.79 0.07
N SER A 154 -4.08 -9.86 0.87
CA SER A 154 -2.77 -10.39 1.21
C SER A 154 -2.84 -11.81 1.80
N ILE A 155 -1.83 -12.62 1.53
CA ILE A 155 -1.50 -13.82 2.32
C ILE A 155 -0.63 -13.50 3.55
N CYS A 156 0.01 -12.34 3.59
CA CYS A 156 0.89 -11.94 4.67
C CYS A 156 0.09 -11.47 5.90
N ARG A 157 0.71 -11.53 7.09
CA ARG A 157 0.00 -11.28 8.35
C ARG A 157 0.75 -10.35 9.30
N TRP A 158 -0.04 -9.51 9.98
CA TRP A 158 0.40 -8.59 11.04
C TRP A 158 -0.55 -8.73 12.25
N PRO A 159 -0.38 -9.76 13.11
CA PRO A 159 -1.35 -10.09 14.15
C PRO A 159 -1.70 -8.91 15.07
N ILE A 160 -0.69 -8.15 15.51
CA ILE A 160 -0.88 -6.98 16.38
C ILE A 160 -1.75 -5.92 15.70
N ARG A 161 -1.45 -5.58 14.44
CA ARG A 161 -2.24 -4.61 13.67
C ARG A 161 -3.67 -5.09 13.45
N ALA A 162 -3.85 -6.36 13.09
CA ALA A 162 -5.17 -6.93 12.87
C ALA A 162 -6.06 -6.83 14.12
N GLU A 163 -5.50 -7.04 15.31
CA GLU A 163 -6.22 -6.87 16.57
C GLU A 163 -6.62 -5.41 16.84
N ILE A 164 -5.73 -4.46 16.55
CA ILE A 164 -5.99 -3.03 16.72
C ILE A 164 -7.13 -2.59 15.79
N GLU A 165 -7.07 -2.95 14.52
CA GLU A 165 -8.11 -2.57 13.55
C GLU A 165 -9.46 -3.22 13.85
N LYS A 166 -9.48 -4.45 14.39
CA LYS A 166 -10.72 -5.09 14.88
C LYS A 166 -11.37 -4.28 16.00
N LYS A 167 -10.58 -3.79 16.96
CA LYS A 167 -11.09 -2.96 18.06
C LYS A 167 -11.59 -1.62 17.55
N LYS A 168 -10.83 -0.96 16.66
CA LYS A 168 -11.26 0.29 16.02
C LYS A 168 -12.60 0.12 15.28
N ALA A 169 -12.77 -0.96 14.52
CA ALA A 169 -14.00 -1.23 13.78
C ALA A 169 -15.21 -1.42 14.71
N ALA A 170 -15.05 -2.17 15.81
CA ALA A 170 -16.10 -2.36 16.81
C ALA A 170 -16.53 -1.03 17.44
N ASP A 171 -15.56 -0.16 17.79
CA ASP A 171 -15.85 1.17 18.33
C ASP A 171 -16.60 2.07 17.33
N VAL A 172 -16.29 1.98 16.03
CA VAL A 172 -17.03 2.72 14.98
C VAL A 172 -18.49 2.29 14.94
N GLU A 173 -18.73 0.98 14.97
CA GLU A 173 -20.08 0.39 14.91
C GLU A 173 -20.91 0.74 16.14
N GLU A 174 -20.30 0.77 17.32
CA GLU A 174 -21.00 1.06 18.58
C GLU A 174 -21.34 2.55 18.76
N PHE A 175 -20.49 3.48 18.26
CA PHE A 175 -20.58 4.90 18.63
C PHE A 175 -20.93 5.91 17.53
N GLY A 176 -21.08 5.51 16.26
CA GLY A 176 -21.55 6.42 15.21
C GLY A 176 -20.66 7.66 15.02
N GLU A 177 -19.53 7.44 14.34
CA GLU A 177 -18.46 8.39 13.98
C GLU A 177 -17.37 8.68 15.04
N LEU A 178 -16.13 8.69 14.54
CA LEU A 178 -14.87 8.45 15.24
C LEU A 178 -14.34 9.66 16.03
N GLN A 179 -14.85 9.89 17.25
CA GLN A 179 -14.25 10.90 18.14
C GLN A 179 -13.06 10.39 18.98
N ASN A 180 -12.81 9.08 19.10
CA ASN A 180 -11.90 8.54 20.13
C ASN A 180 -10.73 7.65 19.65
N LEU A 181 -10.32 7.71 18.38
CA LEU A 181 -9.20 6.89 17.87
C LEU A 181 -7.85 7.13 18.56
N ASN A 182 -7.67 8.29 19.22
CA ASN A 182 -6.48 8.61 20.01
C ASN A 182 -6.22 7.63 21.17
N LYS A 183 -7.22 6.84 21.60
CA LYS A 183 -7.08 5.84 22.67
C LYS A 183 -6.27 4.61 22.25
N TYR A 184 -6.19 4.33 20.94
CA TYR A 184 -5.60 3.08 20.45
C TYR A 184 -4.09 3.13 20.24
N GLY A 185 -3.46 4.31 20.39
CA GLY A 185 -2.04 4.51 20.13
C GLY A 185 -1.71 4.32 18.65
N ASP A 186 -0.97 5.27 18.07
CA ASP A 186 -0.35 5.00 16.77
C ASP A 186 0.83 4.06 17.05
N ILE A 187 0.84 2.85 16.48
CA ILE A 187 1.90 1.87 16.75
C ILE A 187 3.29 2.33 16.26
N ASN A 188 3.32 3.43 15.51
CA ASN A 188 4.52 4.22 15.22
C ASN A 188 5.19 4.85 16.46
N GLY A 189 4.56 4.81 17.64
CA GLY A 189 5.09 5.31 18.91
C GLY A 189 5.54 4.23 19.90
N LEU A 190 5.62 2.96 19.50
CA LEU A 190 5.95 1.81 20.34
C LEU A 190 7.27 1.10 19.97
N ILE A 191 8.23 1.82 19.38
CA ILE A 191 9.62 1.36 19.19
C ILE A 191 10.56 2.20 20.03
#